data_AF-A0A524F5C3-F1
#
_entry.id   AF-A0A524F5C3-F1
#
_cell.length_a   1.000
_cell.length_b   1.000
_cell.length_c   1.000
_cell.angle_alpha   90.00
_cell.angle_beta   90.00
_cell.angle_gamma   90.00
#
_symmetry.space_group_name_H-M   'P 1'
#
loop_
_entity.id
_entity.type
_entity.pdbx_description
1 polymer ?
#
loop_
_entity_poly.entity_id
_entity_poly.type
_entity_poly.pdbx_seq_one_letter_code
_entity_poly.pdbx_strand_id
1 'polypeptide(L)'
;MKLLNSWNFKTEEQILGLILTDLTKDGVNEILGYSNSGNIYIFSLEGKILKKENITENSPIWCAKISEITQDISNNLYVGALDGLLRTFQITSSLEIIPLWAHQF
;
A
#
# COMPACT_ATOMS: atom_id res chain seq x y z
N MET A 1 27.29 -13.24 -8.00
CA MET A 1 26.06 -13.64 -7.28
C MET A 1 24.94 -13.71 -8.31
N LYS A 2 24.52 -14.91 -8.71
CA LYS A 2 23.42 -15.10 -9.66
C LYS A 2 22.15 -15.12 -8.81
N LEU A 3 21.32 -14.07 -8.88
CA LEU A 3 20.03 -14.08 -8.22
C LEU A 3 19.22 -15.23 -8.84
N LEU A 4 19.04 -16.32 -8.07
CA LEU A 4 18.15 -17.42 -8.43
C LEU A 4 16.74 -16.84 -8.42
N ASN A 5 16.08 -16.79 -9.58
CA ASN A 5 14.75 -16.23 -9.86
C ASN A 5 13.85 -16.05 -8.63
N SER A 6 14.10 -14.98 -7.87
CA SER A 6 13.08 -14.30 -7.08
C SER A 6 12.22 -13.58 -8.12
N TRP A 7 10.92 -13.76 -8.02
CA TRP A 7 9.90 -13.28 -8.95
C TRP A 7 10.08 -11.80 -9.36
N ASN A 8 9.48 -11.44 -10.49
CA ASN A 8 9.41 -10.05 -10.94
C ASN A 8 7.95 -9.67 -11.22
N PHE A 9 7.62 -8.40 -11.00
CA PHE A 9 6.36 -7.81 -11.38
C PHE A 9 6.63 -6.53 -12.16
N LYS A 10 5.94 -6.39 -13.30
CA LYS A 10 5.99 -5.19 -14.12
C LYS A 10 4.58 -4.60 -14.22
N THR A 11 4.50 -3.30 -14.01
CA THR A 11 3.29 -2.50 -14.28
C THR A 11 3.67 -1.34 -15.20
N GLU A 12 2.68 -0.78 -15.90
CA GLU A 12 2.88 0.34 -16.85
C GLU A 12 3.07 1.68 -16.15
N GLU A 13 2.72 1.76 -14.86
CA GLU A 13 2.87 2.95 -14.02
C GLU A 13 4.15 2.89 -13.17
N GLN A 14 4.60 4.06 -12.70
CA GLN A 14 5.80 4.12 -11.86
C GLN A 14 5.42 3.78 -10.43
N ILE A 15 6.13 2.83 -9.84
CA ILE A 15 6.09 2.61 -8.39
C ILE A 15 6.98 3.69 -7.75
N LEU A 16 6.38 4.54 -6.92
CA LEU A 16 7.05 5.69 -6.30
C LEU A 16 7.64 5.34 -4.93
N GLY A 17 7.14 4.27 -4.30
CA GLY A 17 7.73 3.74 -3.07
C GLY A 17 7.08 2.44 -2.62
N LEU A 18 7.65 1.89 -1.55
CA LEU A 18 7.25 0.60 -0.99
C LEU A 18 7.28 0.63 0.54
N ILE A 19 6.45 -0.20 1.16
CA ILE A 19 6.35 -0.44 2.59
C ILE A 19 6.35 -1.95 2.82
N LEU A 20 7.14 -2.43 3.78
CA LEU A 20 7.16 -3.83 4.21
C LEU A 20 6.53 -3.94 5.59
N THR A 21 5.43 -4.69 5.71
CA THR A 21 4.71 -4.85 6.98
C THR A 21 3.76 -6.05 6.93
N ASP A 22 3.52 -6.69 8.07
CA ASP A 22 2.52 -7.75 8.24
C ASP A 22 1.10 -7.15 8.24
N LEU A 23 0.51 -7.09 7.05
CA LEU A 23 -0.84 -6.61 6.79
C LEU A 23 -1.88 -7.67 7.13
N THR A 24 -1.59 -8.94 6.87
CA THR A 24 -2.54 -10.06 7.05
C THR A 24 -2.57 -10.61 8.47
N LYS A 25 -1.59 -10.24 9.31
CA LYS A 25 -1.39 -10.70 10.69
C LYS A 25 -1.11 -12.20 10.78
N ASP A 26 -0.48 -12.76 9.75
CA ASP A 26 -0.07 -14.17 9.73
C ASP A 26 1.39 -14.38 10.20
N GLY A 27 2.09 -13.29 10.56
CA GLY A 27 3.48 -13.30 10.97
C GLY A 27 4.48 -13.16 9.81
N VAL A 28 4.00 -13.01 8.57
CA VAL A 28 4.80 -12.77 7.37
C VAL A 28 4.49 -11.37 6.83
N ASN A 29 5.53 -10.62 6.48
CA ASN A 29 5.32 -9.28 5.92
C ASN A 29 4.79 -9.35 4.49
N GLU A 30 3.83 -8.49 4.14
CA GLU A 30 3.52 -8.16 2.76
C GLU A 30 4.34 -6.95 2.25
N ILE A 31 4.34 -6.79 0.93
CA ILE A 31 4.90 -5.63 0.24
C ILE A 31 3.74 -4.75 -0.23
N LEU A 32 3.63 -3.53 0.30
CA LEU A 32 2.74 -2.50 -0.23
C LEU A 32 3.53 -1.53 -1.11
N GLY A 33 3.26 -1.51 -2.41
CA GLY A 33 3.78 -0.52 -3.35
C GLY A 33 2.72 0.53 -3.68
N TYR A 34 3.13 1.78 -3.87
CA TYR A 34 2.22 2.87 -4.30
C TYR A 34 2.76 3.56 -5.55
N SER A 35 1.85 4.01 -6.41
CA SER A 35 2.21 4.46 -7.76
C SER A 35 1.89 5.91 -8.07
N ASN A 36 2.46 6.38 -9.19
CA ASN A 36 2.19 7.68 -9.76
C ASN A 36 0.79 7.81 -10.40
N SER A 37 0.03 6.72 -10.48
CA SER A 37 -1.36 6.72 -10.95
C SER A 37 -2.35 6.51 -9.82
N GLY A 38 -1.92 6.67 -8.55
CA GLY A 38 -2.83 6.60 -7.41
C GLY A 38 -3.20 5.19 -6.97
N ASN A 39 -2.55 4.17 -7.52
CA ASN A 39 -2.80 2.79 -7.12
C ASN A 39 -1.90 2.39 -5.96
N ILE A 40 -2.46 1.53 -5.10
CA ILE A 40 -1.70 0.67 -4.21
C ILE A 40 -1.74 -0.76 -4.71
N TYR A 41 -0.63 -1.46 -4.51
CA TYR A 41 -0.46 -2.88 -4.78
C TYR A 41 -0.01 -3.55 -3.50
N ILE A 42 -0.62 -4.67 -3.16
CA ILE A 42 -0.18 -5.52 -2.05
C ILE A 42 0.26 -6.86 -2.63
N PHE A 43 1.49 -7.25 -2.33
CA PHE A 43 2.09 -8.51 -2.74
C PHE A 43 2.45 -9.37 -1.54
N SER A 44 2.35 -10.69 -1.69
CA SER A 44 3.08 -11.61 -0.83
C SER A 44 4.59 -11.56 -1.13
N LEU A 45 5.43 -12.07 -0.22
CA LEU A 45 6.88 -12.15 -0.44
C LEU A 45 7.27 -13.12 -1.56
N GLU A 46 6.37 -13.99 -1.98
CA GLU A 46 6.52 -14.91 -3.12
C GLU A 46 6.11 -14.26 -4.45
N GLY A 47 5.66 -13.01 -4.44
CA GLY A 47 5.37 -12.23 -5.64
C GLY A 47 3.95 -12.33 -6.17
N LYS A 48 3.04 -12.92 -5.40
CA LYS A 48 1.63 -12.96 -5.75
C LYS A 48 1.00 -11.62 -5.43
N ILE A 49 0.29 -11.03 -6.40
CA ILE A 49 -0.57 -9.87 -6.15
C ILE A 49 -1.77 -10.33 -5.32
N LEU A 50 -1.88 -9.80 -4.11
CA LEU A 50 -3.00 -10.05 -3.20
C LEU A 50 -4.11 -9.01 -3.40
N LYS A 51 -3.73 -7.75 -3.69
CA LYS A 51 -4.67 -6.65 -3.88
C LYS A 51 -4.09 -5.58 -4.82
N LYS A 52 -4.96 -4.94 -5.59
CA LYS A 52 -4.69 -3.71 -6.33
C LYS A 52 -5.91 -2.80 -6.19
N GLU A 53 -5.71 -1.53 -5.85
CA GLU A 53 -6.81 -0.57 -5.72
C GLU A 53 -6.35 0.85 -6.01
N ASN A 54 -7.19 1.65 -6.68
CA ASN A 54 -6.95 3.08 -6.86
C ASN A 54 -7.57 3.84 -5.69
N ILE A 55 -6.76 4.65 -4.98
CA ILE A 55 -7.19 5.28 -3.72
C ILE A 55 -7.12 6.80 -3.74
N THR A 56 -6.73 7.40 -4.87
CA THR A 56 -6.55 8.86 -5.02
C THR A 56 -7.10 9.40 -6.34
N GLU A 57 -8.06 8.70 -6.96
CA GLU A 57 -8.72 9.13 -8.22
C GLU A 57 -7.71 9.46 -9.34
N ASN A 58 -6.69 8.61 -9.48
CA ASN A 58 -5.56 8.76 -10.41
C ASN A 58 -4.54 9.87 -10.06
N SER A 59 -4.60 10.48 -8.88
CA SER A 59 -3.55 11.41 -8.43
C SER A 59 -2.31 10.66 -7.92
N PRO A 60 -1.07 11.07 -8.28
CA PRO A 60 0.15 10.43 -7.80
C PRO A 60 0.24 10.36 -6.27
N ILE A 61 0.53 9.17 -5.73
CA ILE A 61 0.84 9.01 -4.30
C ILE A 61 2.31 9.40 -4.09
N TRP A 62 2.52 10.55 -3.47
CA TRP A 62 3.88 11.07 -3.22
C TRP A 62 4.55 10.38 -2.04
N CYS A 63 3.78 10.09 -0.98
CA CYS A 63 4.28 9.42 0.21
C CYS A 63 3.18 8.60 0.86
N ALA A 64 3.56 7.45 1.40
CA ALA A 64 2.69 6.66 2.25
C ALA A 64 3.42 6.23 3.53
N LYS A 65 2.67 6.11 4.64
CA LYS A 65 3.14 5.58 5.92
C LYS A 65 2.11 4.62 6.48
N ILE A 66 2.57 3.58 7.17
CA ILE A 66 1.71 2.68 7.93
C ILE A 66 2.07 2.79 9.41
N SER A 67 1.05 2.81 10.26
CA SER A 67 1.22 2.64 11.70
C SER A 67 0.11 1.77 12.28
N GLU A 68 0.49 0.90 13.20
CA GLU A 68 -0.43 0.20 14.10
C GLU A 68 -0.75 1.14 15.26
N ILE A 69 -1.96 1.73 15.27
CA ILE A 69 -2.37 2.67 16.33
C ILE A 69 -3.27 2.01 17.36
N THR A 70 -3.95 0.92 16.99
CA THR A 70 -4.87 0.22 17.87
C THR A 70 -4.43 -1.24 18.06
N GLN A 71 -4.65 -1.78 19.26
CA GLN A 71 -4.58 -3.22 19.53
C GLN A 71 -5.55 -4.04 18.67
N ASP A 72 -6.47 -3.37 17.98
CA ASP A 72 -7.44 -3.94 17.07
C ASP A 72 -6.81 -4.08 15.67
N ILE A 73 -6.03 -5.15 15.46
CA ILE A 73 -5.67 -5.97 14.26
C ILE A 73 -5.55 -5.28 12.87
N SER A 74 -5.65 -3.96 12.76
CA SER A 74 -5.79 -3.22 11.51
C SER A 74 -4.69 -2.16 11.38
N ASN A 75 -4.19 -2.03 10.16
CA ASN A 75 -3.08 -1.14 9.85
C ASN A 75 -3.62 0.19 9.30
N ASN A 76 -3.25 1.31 9.89
CA ASN A 76 -3.66 2.62 9.37
C ASN A 76 -2.64 3.10 8.34
N LEU A 77 -3.11 3.27 7.11
CA LEU A 77 -2.37 3.80 5.98
C LEU A 77 -2.62 5.30 5.86
N TYR A 78 -1.56 6.08 5.90
CA TYR A 78 -1.54 7.53 5.66
C TYR A 78 -0.97 7.80 4.29
N VAL A 79 -1.68 8.58 3.47
CA VAL A 79 -1.33 8.86 2.08
C VAL A 79 -1.31 10.36 1.85
N GLY A 80 -0.17 10.88 1.42
CA GLY A 80 -0.04 12.20 0.84
C GLY A 80 0.04 12.08 -0.68
N ALA A 81 -0.92 12.69 -1.39
CA ALA A 81 -0.97 12.68 -2.84
C ALA A 81 -0.77 14.08 -3.43
N LEU A 82 -0.48 14.16 -4.74
CA LEU A 82 -0.22 15.42 -5.43
C LEU A 82 -1.50 16.22 -5.77
N ASP A 83 -2.66 15.75 -5.33
CA ASP A 83 -3.93 16.49 -5.38
C ASP A 83 -4.12 17.41 -4.16
N GLY A 84 -3.13 17.50 -3.27
CA GLY A 84 -3.17 18.35 -2.08
C GLY A 84 -3.95 17.75 -0.91
N LEU A 85 -4.36 16.47 -1.00
CA LEU A 85 -5.08 15.81 0.07
C LEU A 85 -4.19 14.88 0.88
N LEU A 86 -4.31 14.98 2.20
CA LEU A 86 -3.87 13.96 3.15
C LEU A 86 -5.05 13.02 3.41
N ARG A 87 -4.87 11.73 3.10
CA ARG A 87 -5.88 10.69 3.26
C ARG A 87 -5.44 9.65 4.27
N THR A 88 -6.42 9.04 4.92
CA THR A 88 -6.20 7.90 5.79
C THR A 88 -7.14 6.77 5.46
N PHE A 89 -6.61 5.55 5.52
CA PHE A 89 -7.32 4.33 5.26
C PHE A 89 -7.02 3.32 6.36
N GLN A 90 -8.00 2.51 6.70
CA GLN A 90 -7.80 1.28 7.46
C GLN A 90 -7.57 0.15 6.46
N ILE A 91 -6.51 -0.63 6.67
CA ILE A 91 -6.28 -1.89 5.96
C ILE A 91 -6.58 -3.02 6.94
N THR A 92 -7.60 -3.82 6.65
CA THR A 92 -7.96 -5.01 7.44
C THR A 92 -6.99 -6.16 7.14
N SER A 93 -6.99 -7.20 7.99
CA SER A 93 -6.23 -8.43 7.75
C SER A 93 -6.69 -9.20 6.50
N SER A 94 -7.94 -8.97 6.04
CA SER A 94 -8.45 -9.46 4.76
C SER A 94 -8.05 -8.59 3.56
N LEU A 95 -7.20 -7.57 3.77
CA LEU A 95 -6.73 -6.61 2.78
C LEU A 95 -7.85 -5.75 2.15
N GLU A 96 -8.91 -5.52 2.90
CA GLU A 96 -9.90 -4.50 2.57
C GLU A 96 -9.37 -3.12 2.95
N ILE A 97 -9.49 -2.17 2.05
CA ILE A 97 -9.02 -0.79 2.22
C ILE A 97 -10.24 0.08 2.46
N ILE A 98 -10.39 0.56 3.68
CA ILE A 98 -11.56 1.31 4.12
C ILE A 98 -11.13 2.77 4.30
N PRO A 99 -11.69 3.73 3.55
CA PRO A 99 -11.38 5.14 3.76
C PRO A 99 -11.89 5.59 5.12
N LEU A 100 -11.02 6.25 5.90
CA LEU A 100 -11.38 6.78 7.22
C LEU A 100 -11.65 8.28 7.15
N TRP A 101 -10.70 9.06 6.62
CA TRP A 101 -10.87 10.49 6.40
C TRP A 101 -9.92 11.05 5.33
N ALA A 102 -10.26 12.20 4.79
CA ALA A 102 -9.40 13.01 3.92
C ALA A 102 -9.44 14.49 4.37
N HIS A 103 -8.31 15.17 4.30
CA HIS A 103 -8.20 16.59 4.64
C HIS A 103 -7.42 17.34 3.57
N GLN A 104 -7.86 18.58 3.33
CA GLN A 104 -7.17 19.56 2.50
C GLN A 104 -6.73 20.70 3.43
N PHE A 105 -5.46 21.07 3.36
CA PHE A 105 -4.91 22.22 4.09
C PHE A 105 -5.24 23.53 3.38
#